data_AF-A0A535KPA2-F1
#
_entry.id   AF-A0A535KPA2-F1
#
_cell.length_a   1.000
_cell.length_b   1.000
_cell.length_c   1.000
_cell.angle_alpha   90.00
_cell.angle_beta   90.00
_cell.angle_gamma   90.00
#
_symmetry.space_group_name_H-M   'P 1'
#
loop_
_entity.id
_entity.type
_entity.pdbx_description
1 polymer ?
#
loop_
_entity_poly.entity_id
_entity_poly.type
_entity_poly.pdbx_seq_one_letter_code
_entity_poly.pdbx_strand_id
1 'polypeptide(L)'
;MPDAVFVGMPRRMVGVNIDGREIEVVEGSTILDACRRLRIDTPTLCQLDNLTPVNVCRVCVVEVDGSRVLVPACSRKVEAGMKIKTDSERVRHSRRLVLELLASSVDMSLCSPEVHGWMADYGAQPSRFGADAATVAQPVKVDNDLYVRDYSRCILCYKCVEACGVDAQNTFAIGVAGRGFDAHISTEFDAPLPDSACVYCGNCIGVCPTGALMFKSEHDMRAAGTWDEGRQAVTETVCPYCGVGCMLELHVQDNTIVKVTSPLDNSVTSGHLCVKGRFGFQFVQRRRG
;
A
#
# COMPACT_ATOMS: atom_id res chain seq x y z
N MET A 1 -32.66 -10.92 -24.35
CA MET A 1 -31.75 -12.09 -24.36
C MET A 1 -30.95 -12.00 -23.07
N PRO A 2 -30.91 -13.02 -22.21
CA PRO A 2 -30.08 -12.95 -21.01
C PRO A 2 -28.62 -12.95 -21.45
N ASP A 3 -27.88 -11.92 -21.04
CA ASP A 3 -26.47 -11.77 -21.35
C ASP A 3 -25.69 -12.98 -20.84
N ALA A 4 -25.00 -13.67 -21.76
CA ALA A 4 -24.10 -14.74 -21.40
C ALA A 4 -22.95 -14.14 -20.56
N VAL A 5 -23.02 -14.33 -19.24
CA VAL A 5 -21.91 -14.01 -18.34
C VAL A 5 -20.74 -14.92 -18.74
N PHE A 6 -19.71 -14.35 -19.34
CA PHE A 6 -18.49 -15.09 -19.67
C PHE A 6 -17.76 -15.45 -18.36
N VAL A 7 -17.91 -16.69 -17.90
CA VAL A 7 -17.31 -17.18 -16.64
C VAL A 7 -15.85 -17.60 -16.80
N GLY A 8 -15.22 -17.31 -17.94
CA GLY A 8 -13.87 -17.79 -18.27
C GLY A 8 -13.80 -19.32 -18.44
N MET A 9 -12.60 -19.84 -18.68
CA MET A 9 -12.39 -21.30 -18.69
C MET A 9 -12.47 -21.83 -17.25
N PRO A 10 -13.15 -22.97 -17.01
CA PRO A 10 -13.19 -23.59 -15.68
C PRO A 10 -11.76 -23.91 -15.24
N ARG A 11 -11.33 -23.29 -14.15
CA ARG A 11 -10.02 -23.52 -13.54
C ARG A 11 -10.12 -24.65 -12.52
N ARG A 12 -9.09 -25.49 -12.46
CA ARG A 12 -9.03 -26.60 -11.51
C ARG A 12 -8.96 -26.05 -10.07
N MET A 13 -9.57 -26.78 -9.14
CA MET A 13 -9.39 -26.52 -7.70
C MET A 13 -8.17 -27.29 -7.17
N VAL A 14 -7.38 -26.64 -6.34
CA VAL A 14 -6.15 -27.17 -5.73
C VAL A 14 -6.36 -27.22 -4.22
N GLY A 15 -6.24 -28.42 -3.64
CA GLY A 15 -6.35 -28.66 -2.20
C GLY A 15 -5.04 -28.38 -1.47
N VAL A 16 -5.11 -27.62 -0.36
CA VAL A 16 -4.00 -27.30 0.53
C VAL A 16 -4.44 -27.33 1.99
N ASN A 17 -3.49 -27.56 2.90
CA ASN A 17 -3.69 -27.48 4.34
C ASN A 17 -3.05 -26.21 4.90
N ILE A 18 -3.83 -25.37 5.58
CA ILE A 18 -3.35 -24.15 6.25
C ILE A 18 -3.72 -24.23 7.73
N ASP A 19 -2.71 -24.29 8.60
CA ASP A 19 -2.87 -24.40 10.06
C ASP A 19 -3.82 -25.55 10.48
N GLY A 20 -3.70 -26.70 9.80
CA GLY A 20 -4.54 -27.88 10.04
C GLY A 20 -5.89 -27.86 9.34
N ARG A 21 -6.26 -26.78 8.65
CA ARG A 21 -7.52 -26.65 7.91
C ARG A 21 -7.32 -26.97 6.42
N GLU A 22 -8.05 -27.97 5.92
CA GLU A 22 -8.09 -28.27 4.48
C GLU A 22 -8.97 -27.25 3.75
N ILE A 23 -8.45 -26.69 2.65
CA ILE A 23 -9.18 -25.76 1.78
C ILE A 23 -8.85 -26.05 0.32
N GLU A 24 -9.84 -25.84 -0.54
CA GLU A 24 -9.64 -25.80 -1.98
C GLU A 24 -9.66 -24.36 -2.52
N VAL A 25 -8.66 -24.04 -3.32
CA VAL A 25 -8.53 -22.74 -3.98
C VAL A 25 -8.35 -22.89 -5.48
N VAL A 26 -8.68 -21.85 -6.23
CA VAL A 26 -8.55 -21.87 -7.68
C VAL A 26 -7.07 -21.98 -8.05
N GLU A 27 -6.74 -22.84 -9.00
CA GLU A 27 -5.38 -22.97 -9.53
C GLU A 27 -4.81 -21.60 -9.95
N GLY A 28 -3.58 -21.32 -9.53
CA GLY A 28 -2.92 -20.03 -9.71
C GLY A 28 -3.20 -19.00 -8.61
N SER A 29 -4.00 -19.33 -7.58
CA SER A 29 -4.10 -18.51 -6.37
C SER A 29 -2.77 -18.50 -5.61
N THR A 30 -2.49 -17.39 -4.93
CA THR A 30 -1.36 -17.29 -4.00
C THR A 30 -1.71 -17.92 -2.64
N ILE A 31 -0.71 -18.16 -1.80
CA ILE A 31 -0.95 -18.58 -0.41
C ILE A 31 -1.72 -17.49 0.34
N LEU A 32 -1.46 -16.20 0.08
CA LEU A 32 -2.19 -15.08 0.68
C LEU A 32 -3.68 -15.12 0.31
N ASP A 33 -4.02 -15.42 -0.95
CA ASP A 33 -5.42 -15.58 -1.38
C ASP A 33 -6.13 -16.71 -0.63
N ALA A 34 -5.41 -17.82 -0.38
CA ALA A 34 -5.93 -18.94 0.40
C ALA A 34 -6.12 -18.56 1.88
N CYS A 35 -5.18 -17.80 2.48
CA CYS A 35 -5.31 -17.28 3.84
C CYS A 35 -6.53 -16.37 3.98
N ARG A 36 -6.74 -15.45 3.02
CA ARG A 36 -7.90 -14.54 2.97
C ARG A 36 -9.23 -15.30 2.92
N ARG A 37 -9.33 -16.38 2.15
CA ARG A 37 -10.53 -17.24 2.13
C ARG A 37 -10.85 -17.87 3.48
N LEU A 38 -9.82 -18.19 4.26
CA LEU A 38 -9.97 -18.71 5.63
C LEU A 38 -10.11 -17.61 6.69
N ARG A 39 -10.11 -16.34 6.28
CA ARG A 39 -10.08 -15.16 7.17
C ARG A 39 -8.90 -15.20 8.14
N ILE A 40 -7.77 -15.75 7.68
CA ILE A 40 -6.50 -15.70 8.39
C ILE A 40 -5.83 -14.37 8.03
N ASP A 41 -5.69 -13.50 9.02
CA ASP A 41 -5.00 -12.24 8.86
C ASP A 41 -3.49 -12.49 8.69
N THR A 42 -3.02 -12.35 7.45
CA THR A 42 -1.61 -12.50 7.09
C THR A 42 -1.05 -11.12 6.77
N PRO A 43 -0.12 -10.58 7.58
CA PRO A 43 0.34 -9.21 7.44
C PRO A 43 0.96 -8.90 6.08
N THR A 44 0.63 -7.73 5.52
CA THR A 44 1.25 -7.24 4.28
C THR A 44 1.50 -5.73 4.33
N LEU A 45 2.68 -5.30 3.88
CA LEU A 45 3.02 -3.87 3.75
C LEU A 45 3.21 -3.47 2.28
N CYS A 46 3.91 -4.31 1.50
CA CYS A 46 4.20 -4.05 0.09
C CYS A 46 3.22 -4.66 -0.91
N GLN A 47 2.23 -5.45 -0.45
CA GLN A 47 1.20 -6.01 -1.32
C GLN A 47 -0.02 -5.08 -1.34
N LEU A 48 -0.62 -4.95 -2.52
CA LEU A 48 -1.91 -4.29 -2.74
C LEU A 48 -2.61 -5.04 -3.88
N ASP A 49 -3.93 -5.16 -3.86
CA ASP A 49 -4.65 -6.06 -4.76
C ASP A 49 -4.63 -5.60 -6.22
N ASN A 50 -4.47 -4.30 -6.46
CA ASN A 50 -4.31 -3.69 -7.78
C ASN A 50 -2.84 -3.51 -8.20
N LEU A 51 -1.87 -4.03 -7.44
CA LEU A 51 -0.44 -3.93 -7.77
C LEU A 51 0.22 -5.31 -7.81
N THR A 52 1.25 -5.42 -8.63
CA THR A 52 2.12 -6.58 -8.73
C THR A 52 2.96 -6.72 -7.43
N PRO A 53 2.91 -7.87 -6.73
CA PRO A 53 3.66 -8.03 -5.49
C PRO A 53 5.18 -8.09 -5.70
N VAL A 54 5.89 -7.11 -5.13
CA VAL A 54 7.37 -7.01 -5.19
C VAL A 54 8.07 -7.96 -4.21
N ASN A 55 7.37 -8.39 -3.15
CA ASN A 55 7.88 -9.27 -2.09
C ASN A 55 9.01 -8.67 -1.21
N VAL A 56 9.16 -7.35 -1.20
CA VAL A 56 10.27 -6.67 -0.51
C VAL A 56 10.08 -6.55 1.01
N CYS A 57 8.84 -6.37 1.51
CA CYS A 57 8.62 -6.14 2.94
C CYS A 57 8.82 -7.37 3.82
N ARG A 58 8.70 -8.59 3.27
CA ARG A 58 8.87 -9.88 3.96
C ARG A 58 7.99 -10.13 5.20
N VAL A 59 7.00 -9.29 5.52
CA VAL A 59 6.11 -9.54 6.68
C VAL A 59 5.12 -10.68 6.40
N CYS A 60 4.71 -10.87 5.14
CA CYS A 60 3.73 -11.90 4.75
C CYS A 60 4.28 -13.33 4.71
N VAL A 61 5.48 -13.57 5.22
CA VAL A 61 6.12 -14.87 5.12
C VAL A 61 5.36 -15.93 5.92
N VAL A 62 5.36 -17.15 5.40
CA VAL A 62 4.76 -18.34 6.01
C VAL A 62 5.73 -19.51 5.96
N GLU A 63 5.51 -20.52 6.79
CA GLU A 63 6.26 -21.75 6.77
C GLU A 63 5.53 -22.80 5.93
N VAL A 64 6.23 -23.40 4.97
CA VAL A 64 5.69 -24.47 4.13
C VAL A 64 6.48 -25.73 4.43
N ASP A 65 5.81 -26.84 4.72
CA ASP A 65 6.48 -28.12 4.99
C ASP A 65 7.37 -28.52 3.81
N GLY A 66 8.59 -28.99 4.11
CA GLY A 66 9.61 -29.29 3.11
C GLY A 66 10.39 -28.06 2.59
N SER A 67 9.93 -26.83 2.86
CA SER A 67 10.69 -25.63 2.52
C SER A 67 11.70 -25.27 3.61
N ARG A 68 12.97 -25.18 3.22
CA ARG A 68 14.05 -24.73 4.12
C ARG A 68 13.85 -23.29 4.58
N VAL A 69 13.37 -22.41 3.69
CA VAL A 69 13.18 -20.98 3.97
C VAL A 69 11.72 -20.63 4.18
N LEU A 70 11.44 -19.54 4.90
CA LEU A 70 10.10 -18.96 4.95
C LEU A 70 9.74 -18.36 3.58
N VAL A 71 8.52 -18.61 3.14
CA VAL A 71 8.06 -18.34 1.78
C VAL A 71 7.11 -17.13 1.80
N PRO A 72 7.23 -16.15 0.89
CA PRO A 72 6.32 -15.01 0.85
C PRO A 72 4.91 -15.44 0.41
N ALA A 73 3.92 -15.29 1.27
CA ALA A 73 2.55 -15.70 0.94
C ALA A 73 1.94 -14.90 -0.21
N CYS A 74 2.34 -13.63 -0.38
CA CYS A 74 1.77 -12.71 -1.36
C CYS A 74 2.08 -13.04 -2.83
N SER A 75 3.04 -13.92 -3.11
CA SER A 75 3.39 -14.29 -4.50
C SER A 75 3.54 -15.79 -4.72
N ARG A 76 3.82 -16.59 -3.67
CA ARG A 76 3.91 -18.03 -3.82
C ARG A 76 2.56 -18.61 -4.21
N LYS A 77 2.52 -19.24 -5.39
CA LYS A 77 1.37 -20.00 -5.86
C LYS A 77 1.18 -21.28 -5.06
N VAL A 78 -0.08 -21.60 -4.77
CA VAL A 78 -0.49 -22.84 -4.11
C VAL A 78 -0.29 -24.04 -5.03
N GLU A 79 0.21 -25.14 -4.48
CA GLU A 79 0.37 -26.42 -5.16
C GLU A 79 -0.35 -27.51 -4.35
N ALA A 80 -0.86 -28.53 -5.03
CA ALA A 80 -1.66 -29.56 -4.39
C ALA A 80 -0.86 -30.26 -3.27
N GLY A 81 -1.48 -30.39 -2.10
CA GLY A 81 -0.88 -31.05 -0.95
C GLY A 81 0.12 -30.19 -0.16
N MET A 82 0.25 -28.90 -0.48
CA MET A 82 1.00 -27.97 0.38
C MET A 82 0.43 -27.97 1.80
N LYS A 83 1.33 -28.00 2.78
CA LYS A 83 1.03 -27.79 4.20
C LYS A 83 1.70 -26.52 4.67
N ILE A 84 0.91 -25.57 5.13
CA ILE A 84 1.31 -24.20 5.41
C ILE A 84 1.00 -23.89 6.88
N LYS A 85 1.99 -23.33 7.58
CA LYS A 85 1.84 -22.80 8.93
C LYS A 85 1.99 -21.28 8.87
N THR A 86 0.96 -20.55 9.26
CA THR A 86 0.94 -19.09 9.17
C THR A 86 1.41 -18.39 10.44
N ASP A 87 1.53 -19.13 11.55
CA ASP A 87 1.88 -18.58 12.87
C ASP A 87 2.85 -19.49 13.67
N SER A 88 3.72 -20.26 13.00
CA SER A 88 4.78 -21.02 13.69
C SER A 88 5.73 -20.08 14.44
N GLU A 89 6.47 -20.58 15.45
CA GLU A 89 7.49 -19.77 16.15
C GLU A 89 8.46 -19.08 15.18
N ARG A 90 8.86 -19.79 14.11
CA ARG A 90 9.76 -19.26 13.09
C ARG A 90 9.12 -18.10 12.32
N VAL A 91 7.83 -18.21 11.97
CA VAL A 91 7.08 -17.14 11.32
C VAL A 91 6.92 -15.94 12.25
N ARG A 92 6.47 -16.17 13.50
CA ARG A 92 6.30 -15.12 14.51
C ARG A 92 7.61 -14.37 14.77
N HIS A 93 8.72 -15.09 14.93
CA HIS A 93 10.03 -14.48 15.10
C HIS A 93 10.43 -13.62 13.90
N SER A 94 10.24 -14.12 12.67
CA SER A 94 10.56 -13.37 11.45
C SER A 94 9.71 -12.11 11.32
N ARG A 95 8.39 -12.18 11.57
CA ARG A 95 7.49 -11.02 11.47
C ARG A 95 7.85 -9.96 12.50
N ARG A 96 8.08 -10.35 13.76
CA ARG A 96 8.54 -9.45 14.81
C ARG A 96 9.82 -8.73 14.40
N LEU A 97 10.85 -9.47 13.98
CA LEU A 97 12.14 -8.89 13.61
C LEU A 97 12.03 -7.91 12.44
N VAL A 98 11.26 -8.26 11.41
CA VAL A 98 11.04 -7.39 10.25
C VAL A 98 10.34 -6.08 10.67
N LEU A 99 9.27 -6.18 11.47
CA LEU A 99 8.54 -5.00 11.95
C LEU A 99 9.44 -4.10 12.81
N GLU A 100 10.31 -4.66 13.64
CA GLU A 100 11.25 -3.88 14.44
C GLU A 100 12.33 -3.20 13.60
N LEU A 101 12.86 -3.87 12.59
CA LEU A 101 13.85 -3.28 11.66
C LEU A 101 13.25 -2.12 10.86
N LEU A 102 12.01 -2.28 10.39
CA LEU A 102 11.30 -1.20 9.71
C LEU A 102 11.06 -0.03 10.68
N ALA A 103 10.40 -0.28 11.81
CA ALA A 103 10.02 0.77 12.76
C ALA A 103 11.20 1.38 13.54
N SER A 104 12.41 0.83 13.45
CA SER A 104 13.63 1.45 14.03
C SER A 104 14.34 2.40 13.07
N SER A 105 14.08 2.28 11.77
CA SER A 105 14.75 3.09 10.73
C SER A 105 13.85 4.18 10.13
N VAL A 106 12.53 4.09 10.34
CA VAL A 106 11.53 5.05 9.84
C VAL A 106 10.46 5.39 10.89
N ASP A 107 9.80 6.54 10.70
CA ASP A 107 8.58 6.88 11.44
C ASP A 107 7.35 6.16 10.86
N MET A 108 6.81 5.20 11.63
CA MET A 108 5.60 4.42 11.29
C MET A 108 4.34 4.88 12.03
N SER A 109 4.35 6.06 12.65
CA SER A 109 3.20 6.60 13.40
C SER A 109 1.94 6.80 12.57
N LEU A 110 2.08 6.98 11.25
CA LEU A 110 0.98 7.18 10.31
C LEU A 110 0.56 5.91 9.56
N CYS A 111 1.12 4.75 9.91
CA CYS A 111 0.60 3.49 9.40
C CYS A 111 -0.82 3.22 9.91
N SER A 112 -1.55 2.35 9.21
CA SER A 112 -2.92 2.01 9.60
C SER A 112 -2.97 1.34 10.98
N PRO A 113 -4.12 1.42 11.68
CA PRO A 113 -4.33 0.71 12.95
C PRO A 113 -4.06 -0.80 12.85
N GLU A 114 -4.27 -1.39 11.68
CA GLU A 114 -3.97 -2.79 11.39
C GLU A 114 -2.47 -3.10 11.51
N VAL A 115 -1.61 -2.22 10.97
CA VAL A 115 -0.15 -2.36 11.09
C VAL A 115 0.30 -2.22 12.54
N HIS A 116 -0.26 -1.27 13.29
CA HIS A 116 0.01 -1.13 14.72
C HIS A 116 -0.49 -2.34 15.52
N GLY A 117 -1.63 -2.90 15.13
CA GLY A 117 -2.16 -4.16 15.65
C GLY A 117 -1.18 -5.32 15.45
N TRP A 118 -0.66 -5.50 14.24
CA TRP A 118 0.37 -6.51 13.97
C TRP A 118 1.64 -6.31 14.82
N MET A 119 2.10 -5.05 14.96
CA MET A 119 3.25 -4.76 15.81
C MET A 119 3.01 -5.16 17.27
N ALA A 120 1.81 -4.89 17.79
CA ALA A 120 1.41 -5.30 19.14
C ALA A 120 1.31 -6.84 19.25
N ASP A 121 0.63 -7.50 18.30
CA ASP A 121 0.38 -8.94 18.30
C ASP A 121 1.67 -9.77 18.22
N TYR A 122 2.67 -9.29 17.48
CA TYR A 122 3.99 -9.92 17.42
C TYR A 122 4.95 -9.43 18.52
N GLY A 123 4.56 -8.46 19.34
CA GLY A 123 5.40 -7.89 20.40
C GLY A 123 6.67 -7.23 19.84
N ALA A 124 6.54 -6.50 18.73
CA ALA A 124 7.62 -5.75 18.11
C ALA A 124 8.07 -4.60 19.02
N GLN A 125 9.36 -4.57 19.37
CA GLN A 125 10.00 -3.53 20.17
C GLN A 125 11.16 -2.91 19.38
N PRO A 126 10.89 -1.88 18.56
CA PRO A 126 11.91 -1.24 17.72
C PRO A 126 13.06 -0.64 18.53
N SER A 127 12.78 -0.21 19.77
CA SER A 127 13.75 0.34 20.72
C SER A 127 14.88 -0.62 21.10
N ARG A 128 14.77 -1.93 20.83
CA ARG A 128 15.87 -2.88 21.11
C ARG A 128 17.15 -2.55 20.34
N PHE A 129 17.02 -1.87 19.20
CA PHE A 129 18.16 -1.47 18.36
C PHE A 129 18.87 -0.21 18.88
N GLY A 130 18.37 0.38 19.98
CA GLY A 130 18.95 1.56 20.62
C GLY A 130 18.47 2.87 20.00
N ALA A 131 18.68 3.97 20.74
CA ALA A 131 18.34 5.31 20.27
C ALA A 131 19.26 5.79 19.13
N ASP A 132 20.44 5.20 19.01
CA ASP A 132 21.45 5.52 17.99
C ASP A 132 21.27 4.69 16.71
N ALA A 133 20.15 3.97 16.56
CA ALA A 133 19.84 3.24 15.33
C ALA A 133 19.86 4.20 14.14
N ALA A 134 20.58 3.82 13.08
CA ALA A 134 20.60 4.61 11.86
C ALA A 134 19.17 4.74 11.30
N THR A 135 18.86 5.91 10.75
CA THR A 135 17.57 6.19 10.12
C THR A 135 17.77 6.58 8.66
N VAL A 136 16.74 6.38 7.84
CA VAL A 136 16.70 6.87 6.45
C VAL A 136 16.11 8.28 6.37
N ALA A 137 16.05 8.98 7.51
CA ALA A 137 15.45 10.30 7.60
C ALA A 137 16.23 11.30 6.75
N GLN A 138 15.49 12.12 6.03
CA GLN A 138 15.99 13.19 5.19
C GLN A 138 15.01 14.37 5.24
N PRO A 139 15.42 15.58 4.82
CA PRO A 139 14.51 16.70 4.75
C PRO A 139 13.26 16.40 3.92
N VAL A 140 12.11 16.86 4.40
CA VAL A 140 10.84 16.77 3.69
C VAL A 140 10.94 17.54 2.38
N LYS A 141 10.58 16.91 1.26
CA LYS A 141 10.59 17.54 -0.07
C LYS A 141 9.18 18.03 -0.42
N VAL A 142 9.04 19.34 -0.64
CA VAL A 142 7.79 20.01 -1.05
C VAL A 142 8.04 20.69 -2.40
N ASP A 143 7.82 19.95 -3.49
CA ASP A 143 8.16 20.43 -4.85
C ASP A 143 6.98 21.10 -5.56
N ASN A 144 5.75 20.95 -5.04
CA ASN A 144 4.52 21.46 -5.64
C ASN A 144 3.40 21.57 -4.59
N ASP A 145 2.23 22.05 -5.02
CA ASP A 145 1.06 22.28 -4.14
C ASP A 145 0.11 21.07 -3.99
N LEU A 146 0.43 19.91 -4.57
CA LEU A 146 -0.45 18.74 -4.62
C LEU A 146 -0.11 17.70 -3.55
N TYR A 147 1.19 17.37 -3.40
CA TYR A 147 1.63 16.35 -2.45
C TYR A 147 3.08 16.55 -1.98
N VAL A 148 3.37 15.95 -0.83
CA VAL A 148 4.63 16.05 -0.09
C VAL A 148 5.33 14.69 -0.08
N ARG A 149 6.67 14.71 -0.11
CA ARG A 149 7.52 13.54 0.03
C ARG A 149 8.32 13.60 1.34
N ASP A 150 7.89 12.81 2.32
CA ASP A 150 8.55 12.63 3.61
C ASP A 150 9.15 11.22 3.71
N TYR A 151 10.37 11.05 3.19
CA TYR A 151 10.99 9.73 3.17
C TYR A 151 11.52 9.26 4.53
N SER A 152 11.44 10.07 5.59
CA SER A 152 11.66 9.58 6.96
C SER A 152 10.65 8.49 7.36
N ARG A 153 9.55 8.36 6.60
CA ARG A 153 8.49 7.35 6.77
C ARG A 153 8.57 6.22 5.74
N CYS A 154 9.53 6.25 4.81
CA CYS A 154 9.53 5.35 3.66
C CYS A 154 10.14 3.99 3.98
N ILE A 155 9.31 2.95 4.06
CA ILE A 155 9.76 1.55 4.26
C ILE A 155 10.26 0.85 2.98
N LEU A 156 10.50 1.59 1.90
CA LEU A 156 10.90 1.03 0.59
C LEU A 156 10.01 -0.13 0.12
N CYS A 157 8.69 0.01 0.27
CA CYS A 157 7.74 -1.04 -0.14
C CYS A 157 7.52 -1.13 -1.65
N TYR A 158 8.02 -0.15 -2.42
CA TYR A 158 7.95 -0.02 -3.88
C TYR A 158 6.55 0.10 -4.49
N LYS A 159 5.48 0.11 -3.70
CA LYS A 159 4.10 0.36 -4.20
C LYS A 159 4.01 1.62 -5.08
N CYS A 160 4.71 2.69 -4.67
CA CYS A 160 4.74 3.94 -5.42
C CYS A 160 5.45 3.81 -6.78
N VAL A 161 6.51 2.99 -6.86
CA VAL A 161 7.26 2.72 -8.09
C VAL A 161 6.38 1.91 -9.05
N GLU A 162 5.75 0.84 -8.56
CA GLU A 162 4.86 0.01 -9.36
C GLU A 162 3.65 0.80 -9.89
N ALA A 163 3.01 1.62 -9.03
CA ALA A 163 1.92 2.50 -9.45
C ALA A 163 2.37 3.60 -10.45
N CYS A 164 3.61 4.08 -10.36
CA CYS A 164 4.15 5.03 -11.34
C CYS A 164 4.51 4.34 -12.67
N GLY A 165 4.87 3.07 -12.59
CA GLY A 165 5.21 2.20 -13.71
C GLY A 165 4.02 1.43 -14.25
N VAL A 166 4.25 0.13 -14.49
CA VAL A 166 3.39 -0.72 -15.33
C VAL A 166 2.01 -0.95 -14.77
N ASP A 167 1.85 -0.93 -13.44
CA ASP A 167 0.59 -1.32 -12.81
C ASP A 167 -0.49 -0.24 -12.89
N ALA A 168 -0.12 1.02 -13.14
CA ALA A 168 -1.12 2.08 -13.34
C ALA A 168 -0.73 3.13 -14.38
N GLN A 169 0.32 3.91 -14.12
CA GLN A 169 0.52 5.16 -14.85
C GLN A 169 1.37 5.04 -16.12
N ASN A 170 2.32 4.09 -16.17
CA ASN A 170 3.31 3.93 -17.24
C ASN A 170 4.14 5.20 -17.53
N THR A 171 4.41 6.01 -16.50
CA THR A 171 5.25 7.22 -16.60
C THR A 171 6.66 6.99 -16.11
N PHE A 172 6.87 6.11 -15.12
CA PHE A 172 8.20 5.79 -14.58
C PHE A 172 9.00 7.00 -14.04
N ALA A 173 8.30 8.02 -13.53
CA ALA A 173 8.91 9.25 -12.99
C ALA A 173 9.62 9.04 -11.64
N ILE A 174 9.34 7.95 -10.93
CA ILE A 174 10.05 7.60 -9.70
C ILE A 174 10.53 6.16 -9.76
N GLY A 175 11.71 5.93 -9.22
CA GLY A 175 12.35 4.63 -9.10
C GLY A 175 13.15 4.52 -7.81
N VAL A 176 13.95 3.47 -7.71
CA VAL A 176 14.83 3.23 -6.56
C VAL A 176 16.25 3.66 -6.94
N ALA A 177 16.84 4.54 -6.15
CA ALA A 177 18.23 4.94 -6.25
C ALA A 177 19.01 4.48 -5.01
N GLY A 178 20.34 4.40 -5.13
CA GLY A 178 21.21 3.96 -4.03
C GLY A 178 21.26 2.44 -3.86
N ARG A 179 21.84 1.98 -2.74
CA ARG A 179 21.97 0.56 -2.39
C ARG A 179 22.07 0.37 -0.88
N GLY A 180 21.70 -0.80 -0.40
CA GLY A 180 21.79 -1.12 1.03
C GLY A 180 20.95 -0.15 1.86
N PHE A 181 21.53 0.40 2.92
CA PHE A 181 20.85 1.35 3.80
C PHE A 181 20.61 2.72 3.16
N ASP A 182 21.37 3.08 2.12
CA ASP A 182 21.24 4.37 1.40
C ASP A 182 20.20 4.31 0.27
N ALA A 183 19.48 3.19 0.12
CA ALA A 183 18.45 3.04 -0.89
C ALA A 183 17.26 3.98 -0.60
N HIS A 184 16.77 4.69 -1.61
CA HIS A 184 15.66 5.64 -1.47
C HIS A 184 14.87 5.78 -2.77
N ILE A 185 13.64 6.31 -2.68
CA ILE A 185 12.82 6.61 -3.85
C ILE A 185 13.28 7.93 -4.45
N SER A 186 13.65 7.95 -5.73
CA SER A 186 14.13 9.16 -6.40
C SER A 186 13.56 9.27 -7.81
N THR A 187 13.59 10.49 -8.34
CA THR A 187 13.36 10.84 -9.74
C THR A 187 14.66 10.68 -10.53
N GLU A 188 14.59 10.84 -11.85
CA GLU A 188 15.80 10.94 -12.67
C GLU A 188 16.71 12.08 -12.17
N PHE A 189 18.00 11.76 -11.98
CA PHE A 189 19.02 12.68 -11.47
C PHE A 189 18.68 13.35 -10.11
N ASP A 190 17.77 12.78 -9.31
CA ASP A 190 17.20 13.39 -8.09
C ASP A 190 16.61 14.80 -8.32
N ALA A 191 16.12 15.07 -9.53
CA ALA A 191 15.48 16.33 -9.87
C ALA A 191 14.17 16.55 -9.06
N PRO A 192 13.78 17.81 -8.77
CA PRO A 192 12.45 18.11 -8.26
C PRO A 192 11.35 17.56 -9.19
N LEU A 193 10.18 17.22 -8.64
CA LEU A 193 9.07 16.67 -9.43
C LEU A 193 8.67 17.55 -10.65
N PRO A 194 8.65 18.91 -10.55
CA PRO A 194 8.43 19.80 -11.70
C PRO A 194 9.40 19.66 -12.85
N ASP A 195 10.62 19.24 -12.56
CA ASP A 195 11.68 19.09 -13.55
C ASP A 195 11.86 17.61 -13.97
N SER A 196 10.94 16.74 -13.57
CA SER A 196 10.93 15.30 -13.87
C SER A 196 9.84 14.91 -14.85
N ALA A 197 9.81 13.64 -15.26
CA ALA A 197 8.74 13.05 -16.06
C ALA A 197 7.36 12.98 -15.36
N CYS A 198 7.25 13.42 -14.10
CA CYS A 198 6.02 13.29 -13.32
C CYS A 198 4.83 14.04 -13.94
N VAL A 199 3.71 13.34 -14.10
CA VAL A 199 2.44 13.89 -14.62
C VAL A 199 1.41 14.20 -13.52
N TYR A 200 1.83 14.15 -12.26
CA TYR A 200 1.00 14.51 -11.09
C TYR A 200 -0.32 13.73 -10.94
N CYS A 201 -0.36 12.47 -11.39
CA CYS A 201 -1.57 11.64 -11.25
C CYS A 201 -1.92 11.33 -9.78
N GLY A 202 -0.93 11.32 -8.89
CA GLY A 202 -1.11 11.01 -7.47
C GLY A 202 -1.42 9.52 -7.19
N ASN A 203 -1.19 8.61 -8.13
CA ASN A 203 -1.35 7.18 -7.86
C ASN A 203 -0.31 6.68 -6.84
N CYS A 204 0.90 7.27 -6.80
CA CYS A 204 1.93 6.94 -5.83
C CYS A 204 1.55 7.30 -4.38
N ILE A 205 0.84 8.42 -4.17
CA ILE A 205 0.32 8.81 -2.84
C ILE A 205 -0.89 7.94 -2.45
N GLY A 206 -1.71 7.52 -3.42
CA GLY A 206 -2.89 6.68 -3.18
C GLY A 206 -2.56 5.27 -2.70
N VAL A 207 -1.32 4.81 -2.90
CA VAL A 207 -0.87 3.46 -2.52
C VAL A 207 0.17 3.46 -1.39
N CYS A 208 0.58 4.62 -0.88
CA CYS A 208 1.62 4.72 0.14
C CYS A 208 1.07 4.30 1.51
N PRO A 209 1.61 3.23 2.15
CA PRO A 209 1.04 2.71 3.39
C PRO A 209 1.54 3.40 4.67
N THR A 210 2.50 4.34 4.55
CA THR A 210 3.20 4.95 5.70
C THR A 210 3.07 6.47 5.76
N GLY A 211 2.41 7.09 4.77
CA GLY A 211 2.37 8.55 4.64
C GLY A 211 3.67 9.18 4.14
N ALA A 212 4.65 8.38 3.67
CA ALA A 212 5.88 8.93 3.07
C ALA A 212 5.62 9.72 1.78
N LEU A 213 4.53 9.41 1.08
CA LEU A 213 3.97 10.18 -0.01
C LEU A 213 2.53 10.52 0.39
N MET A 214 2.23 11.81 0.53
CA MET A 214 1.00 12.27 1.18
C MET A 214 0.43 13.52 0.50
N PHE A 215 -0.89 13.67 0.48
CA PHE A 215 -1.55 14.90 0.03
C PHE A 215 -1.02 16.11 0.80
N LYS A 216 -0.73 17.22 0.11
CA LYS A 216 -0.19 18.40 0.77
C LYS A 216 -1.17 18.98 1.80
N SER A 217 -2.47 18.93 1.51
CA SER A 217 -3.53 19.28 2.45
C SER A 217 -3.47 18.45 3.75
N GLU A 218 -3.30 17.14 3.64
CA GLU A 218 -3.16 16.25 4.80
C GLU A 218 -1.88 16.57 5.60
N HIS A 219 -0.75 16.72 4.91
CA HIS A 219 0.52 17.07 5.53
C HIS A 219 0.41 18.38 6.34
N ASP A 220 -0.11 19.43 5.71
CA ASP A 220 -0.20 20.76 6.31
C ASP A 220 -1.20 20.78 7.48
N MET A 221 -2.32 20.05 7.40
CA MET A 221 -3.26 19.90 8.50
C MET A 221 -2.67 19.11 9.68
N ARG A 222 -1.88 18.06 9.41
CA ARG A 222 -1.17 17.31 10.47
C ARG A 222 -0.14 18.19 11.17
N ALA A 223 0.64 18.97 10.41
CA ALA A 223 1.60 19.92 10.96
C ALA A 223 0.92 21.01 11.80
N ALA A 224 -0.28 21.43 11.43
CA ALA A 224 -1.10 22.38 12.19
C ALA A 224 -1.85 21.77 13.38
N GLY A 225 -1.81 20.45 13.56
CA GLY A 225 -2.57 19.74 14.59
C GLY A 225 -4.08 19.75 14.37
N THR A 226 -4.54 20.00 13.14
CA THR A 226 -5.96 20.09 12.78
C THR A 226 -6.50 18.86 12.03
N TRP A 227 -5.61 17.95 11.61
CA TRP A 227 -6.01 16.69 10.98
C TRP A 227 -6.64 15.72 11.98
N ASP A 228 -7.87 15.30 11.72
CA ASP A 228 -8.59 14.32 12.55
C ASP A 228 -9.39 13.35 11.66
N GLU A 229 -8.88 12.13 11.51
CA GLU A 229 -9.52 11.08 10.70
C GLU A 229 -10.86 10.63 11.30
N GLY A 230 -11.01 10.67 12.63
CA GLY A 230 -12.25 10.29 13.30
C GLY A 230 -13.39 11.27 13.07
N ARG A 231 -13.08 12.50 12.65
CA ARG A 231 -14.05 13.53 12.25
C ARG A 231 -14.32 13.58 10.75
N GLN A 232 -13.62 12.78 9.96
CA GLN A 232 -13.79 12.77 8.51
C GLN A 232 -14.99 11.91 8.11
N ALA A 233 -15.85 12.46 7.25
CA ALA A 233 -16.85 11.70 6.53
C ALA A 233 -16.30 11.32 5.15
N VAL A 234 -16.48 10.07 4.75
CA VAL A 234 -16.13 9.59 3.41
C VAL A 234 -17.41 9.43 2.61
N THR A 235 -17.50 10.13 1.48
CA THR A 235 -18.66 10.06 0.58
C THR A 235 -18.21 9.60 -0.81
N GLU A 236 -18.84 8.54 -1.31
CA GLU A 236 -18.62 8.09 -2.67
C GLU A 236 -19.40 8.93 -3.68
N THR A 237 -18.76 9.29 -4.79
CA THR A 237 -19.39 10.00 -5.90
C THR A 237 -18.71 9.69 -7.24
N VAL A 238 -19.28 10.15 -8.34
CA VAL A 238 -18.71 9.97 -9.68
C VAL A 238 -17.97 11.23 -10.11
N CYS A 239 -16.76 11.05 -10.63
CA CYS A 239 -15.92 12.11 -11.16
C CYS A 239 -16.58 12.79 -12.39
N PRO A 240 -16.81 14.11 -12.38
CA PRO A 240 -17.51 14.82 -13.47
C PRO A 240 -16.61 15.29 -14.61
N TYR A 241 -15.31 14.97 -14.59
CA TYR A 241 -14.33 15.59 -15.51
C TYR A 241 -14.34 15.04 -16.94
N CYS A 242 -14.74 13.80 -17.14
CA CYS A 242 -14.79 13.15 -18.46
C CYS A 242 -15.75 11.95 -18.44
N GLY A 243 -15.96 11.31 -19.59
CA GLY A 243 -16.87 10.18 -19.73
C GLY A 243 -16.43 8.85 -19.11
N VAL A 244 -15.27 8.79 -18.44
CA VAL A 244 -14.79 7.54 -17.78
C VAL A 244 -15.66 7.20 -16.57
N GLY A 245 -16.15 8.21 -15.84
CA GLY A 245 -17.01 7.99 -14.67
C GLY A 245 -16.28 7.35 -13.48
N CYS A 246 -15.03 7.75 -13.21
CA CYS A 246 -14.27 7.26 -12.06
C CYS A 246 -15.04 7.42 -10.74
N MET A 247 -15.07 6.38 -9.90
CA MET A 247 -15.58 6.47 -8.54
C MET A 247 -14.58 7.23 -7.66
N LEU A 248 -15.05 8.22 -6.92
CA LEU A 248 -14.28 9.04 -6.00
C LEU A 248 -14.76 8.79 -4.58
N GLU A 249 -13.82 8.71 -3.64
CA GLU A 249 -14.09 8.82 -2.21
C GLU A 249 -13.65 10.21 -1.75
N LEU A 250 -14.62 11.06 -1.44
CA LEU A 250 -14.36 12.40 -0.91
C LEU A 250 -14.17 12.31 0.60
N HIS A 251 -12.98 12.62 1.10
CA HIS A 251 -12.71 12.73 2.53
C HIS A 251 -12.99 14.16 2.96
N VAL A 252 -14.02 14.35 3.79
CA VAL A 252 -14.52 15.66 4.19
C VAL A 252 -14.33 15.87 5.69
N GLN A 253 -13.63 16.94 6.07
CA GLN A 253 -13.51 17.41 7.44
C GLN A 253 -14.03 18.85 7.51
N ASP A 254 -14.87 19.18 8.49
CA ASP A 254 -15.34 20.55 8.73
C ASP A 254 -15.92 21.21 7.46
N ASN A 255 -16.76 20.45 6.74
CA ASN A 255 -17.40 20.85 5.49
C ASN A 255 -16.39 21.30 4.39
N THR A 256 -15.22 20.67 4.40
CA THR A 256 -14.13 20.90 3.45
C THR A 256 -13.58 19.54 3.02
N ILE A 257 -13.52 19.29 1.71
CA ILE A 257 -12.82 18.16 1.11
C ILE A 257 -11.32 18.35 1.37
N VAL A 258 -10.75 17.43 2.15
CA VAL A 258 -9.34 17.46 2.55
C VAL A 258 -8.47 16.55 1.67
N LYS A 259 -9.02 15.46 1.14
CA LYS A 259 -8.38 14.62 0.12
C LYS A 259 -9.42 13.82 -0.68
N VAL A 260 -8.99 13.26 -1.81
CA VAL A 260 -9.84 12.39 -2.65
C VAL A 260 -9.12 11.08 -2.97
N THR A 261 -9.71 9.97 -2.55
CA THR A 261 -9.25 8.61 -2.90
C THR A 261 -10.21 7.96 -3.89
N SER A 262 -9.99 6.68 -4.18
CA SER A 262 -10.87 5.86 -5.00
C SER A 262 -10.86 4.46 -4.41
N PRO A 263 -12.01 3.76 -4.38
CA PRO A 263 -12.07 2.41 -3.87
C PRO A 263 -11.26 1.46 -4.75
N LEU A 264 -10.54 0.53 -4.12
CA LEU A 264 -9.69 -0.45 -4.82
C LEU A 264 -10.52 -1.52 -5.54
N ASP A 265 -11.70 -1.84 -5.01
CA ASP A 265 -12.65 -2.84 -5.52
C ASP A 265 -13.65 -2.25 -6.53
N ASN A 266 -13.25 -1.20 -7.24
CA ASN A 266 -14.07 -0.56 -8.28
C ASN A 266 -13.68 -1.01 -9.68
N SER A 267 -14.66 -1.45 -10.47
CA SER A 267 -14.44 -1.99 -11.83
C SER A 267 -13.95 -0.99 -12.87
N VAL A 268 -14.08 0.32 -12.62
CA VAL A 268 -13.69 1.36 -13.58
C VAL A 268 -12.23 1.77 -13.39
N THR A 269 -11.81 1.90 -12.13
CA THR A 269 -10.55 2.56 -11.78
C THR A 269 -9.58 1.72 -10.98
N SER A 270 -10.08 0.70 -10.27
CA SER A 270 -9.27 -0.10 -9.34
C SER A 270 -8.42 0.77 -8.41
N GLY A 271 -8.98 1.87 -7.89
CA GLY A 271 -8.28 2.83 -7.02
C GLY A 271 -7.47 3.95 -7.71
N HIS A 272 -7.27 3.87 -9.03
CA HIS A 272 -6.46 4.84 -9.76
C HIS A 272 -7.27 6.03 -10.26
N LEU A 273 -6.67 7.22 -10.20
CA LEU A 273 -7.28 8.45 -10.73
C LEU A 273 -6.22 9.24 -11.49
N CYS A 274 -6.68 10.07 -12.43
CA CYS A 274 -5.85 11.11 -13.02
C CYS A 274 -5.75 12.32 -12.08
N VAL A 275 -4.86 13.26 -12.41
CA VAL A 275 -4.66 14.51 -11.66
C VAL A 275 -5.98 15.26 -11.38
N LYS A 276 -6.93 15.26 -12.33
CA LYS A 276 -8.21 15.95 -12.19
C LYS A 276 -9.11 15.29 -11.15
N GLY A 277 -9.25 13.96 -11.20
CA GLY A 277 -10.04 13.22 -10.20
C GLY A 277 -9.41 13.30 -8.80
N ARG A 278 -8.08 13.27 -8.73
CA ARG A 278 -7.33 13.25 -7.47
C ARG A 278 -7.27 14.61 -6.77
N PHE A 279 -7.08 15.69 -7.52
CA PHE A 279 -6.78 17.02 -6.96
C PHE A 279 -7.71 18.13 -7.44
N GLY A 280 -8.52 17.88 -8.47
CA GLY A 280 -9.35 18.90 -9.11
C GLY A 280 -10.53 19.40 -8.28
N PHE A 281 -10.78 18.91 -7.07
CA PHE A 281 -11.99 19.22 -6.31
C PHE A 281 -12.07 20.67 -5.77
N GLN A 282 -11.01 21.49 -5.86
CA GLN A 282 -11.01 22.83 -5.26
C GLN A 282 -12.11 23.77 -5.80
N PHE A 283 -12.58 23.58 -7.05
CA PHE A 283 -13.61 24.47 -7.62
C PHE A 283 -14.96 24.39 -6.89
N VAL A 284 -15.30 23.25 -6.26
CA VAL A 284 -16.54 23.12 -5.46
C VAL A 284 -16.41 23.77 -4.09
N GLN A 285 -15.19 24.11 -3.68
CA GLN A 285 -14.88 24.66 -2.35
C GLN A 285 -14.64 26.17 -2.37
N ARG A 286 -14.69 26.81 -3.54
CA ARG A 286 -14.66 28.27 -3.64
C ARG A 286 -15.94 28.84 -3.05
N ARG A 287 -15.91 29.12 -1.75
CA ARG A 287 -16.94 29.92 -1.08
C ARG A 287 -16.92 31.30 -1.74
N ARG A 288 -18.05 31.73 -2.31
CA ARG A 288 -18.21 33.12 -2.75
C ARG A 288 -18.00 33.98 -1.51
N GLY A 289 -16.89 34.74 -1.49
CA GLY A 289 -16.74 35.87 -0.59
C GLY A 289 -17.76 36.94 -0.91
#